data_AF-A0A7S0NHI5-F1
#
_entry.id   AF-A0A7S0NHI5-F1
#
_cell.length_a   1.000
_cell.length_b   1.000
_cell.length_c   1.000
_cell.angle_alpha   90.00
_cell.angle_beta   90.00
_cell.angle_gamma   90.00
#
_symmetry.space_group_name_H-M   'P 1'
#
loop_
_entity.id
_entity.type
_entity.pdbx_description
1 polymer ?
#
loop_
_entity_poly.entity_id
_entity_poly.type
_entity_poly.pdbx_seq_one_letter_code
_entity_poly.pdbx_strand_id
1 'polypeptide(L)'
;RRDVTTSFRSRMPPKKKKAGSGGQKRAPRGDTVRGCLMTLGIDDPAGAFEGAENLEDEFKVVKRAWHKMCLATHPDKGGSEEEFRAVQAAFDVLKDKKTSGTIGTFASSSAQSSSTSTAFKHASDAAAKAHYPPAGYYEEMRENINVPVYRVELAKTDRSSCFTAGPPQKRASGAAGKCRFGLGELCHPVVTDATAVSNVAAIGDGAEGPAPTKKRGRPSKPKPSKPDGPKLTGKAYVDWAVKIPVNSVRVGSVDPVAGTYGRWSHAECWRVPEKVHRGLPNPALEPDPVAFERALLAMNEVVFCGFEELGLGHRAIVVARVMDVSAWAASTSTARVAPVAEADVVAADEASDPRSRRARGRAKQTEADEEEPAKGAAPTGKKRARATYAAAEKAGKSTTTGPGRVWSVEEVRVALEAAARARPEPEPEVGAVVKPVRGGVKTEIDWTAVHQEM
;
A
#
# COMPACT_ATOMS: atom_id res chain seq x y z
N ARG A 1 -62.54 40.89 19.52
CA ARG A 1 -62.40 39.58 18.83
C ARG A 1 -62.01 39.82 17.38
N ARG A 2 -60.72 39.86 17.08
CA ARG A 2 -60.16 39.75 15.72
C ARG A 2 -58.88 38.94 15.86
N ASP A 3 -58.92 37.71 15.36
CA ASP A 3 -57.79 36.80 15.34
C ASP A 3 -56.77 37.26 14.29
N VAL A 4 -55.53 37.48 14.74
CA VAL A 4 -54.38 37.76 13.88
C VAL A 4 -53.56 36.47 13.82
N THR A 5 -53.79 35.67 12.79
CA THR A 5 -52.96 34.50 12.46
C THR A 5 -51.73 34.96 11.69
N THR A 6 -50.61 35.10 12.38
CA THR A 6 -49.30 35.43 11.80
C THR A 6 -48.66 34.17 11.21
N SER A 7 -48.74 34.02 9.88
CA SER A 7 -48.09 32.95 9.13
C SER A 7 -46.57 33.16 9.07
N PHE A 8 -45.82 32.44 9.90
CA PHE A 8 -44.36 32.38 9.86
C PHE A 8 -43.89 31.49 8.69
N ARG A 9 -43.59 32.09 7.53
CA ARG A 9 -42.93 31.40 6.42
C ARG A 9 -41.42 31.40 6.64
N SER A 10 -40.89 30.25 7.07
CA SER A 10 -39.46 29.98 7.19
C SER A 10 -38.77 30.09 5.82
N ARG A 11 -38.09 31.22 5.56
CA ARG A 11 -37.20 31.38 4.40
C ARG A 11 -35.97 30.50 4.61
N MET A 12 -35.85 29.43 3.81
CA MET A 12 -34.59 28.68 3.73
C MET A 12 -33.46 29.62 3.28
N PRO A 13 -32.28 29.57 3.93
CA PRO A 13 -31.13 30.37 3.51
C PRO A 13 -30.67 29.94 2.11
N PRO A 14 -30.33 30.89 1.22
CA PRO A 14 -29.87 30.58 -0.12
C PRO A 14 -28.59 29.75 -0.04
N LYS A 15 -28.56 28.61 -0.74
CA LYS A 15 -27.38 27.78 -0.91
C LYS A 15 -26.24 28.65 -1.44
N LYS A 16 -25.23 28.93 -0.61
CA LYS A 16 -23.99 29.60 -1.01
C LYS A 16 -23.40 28.82 -2.20
N LYS A 17 -23.50 29.38 -3.40
CA LYS A 17 -22.70 28.94 -4.55
C LYS A 17 -21.25 29.11 -4.12
N LYS A 18 -20.51 28.00 -3.96
CA LYS A 18 -19.04 28.03 -3.79
C LYS A 18 -18.52 28.84 -4.97
N ALA A 19 -18.06 30.06 -4.71
CA ALA A 19 -17.33 30.85 -5.68
C ALA A 19 -16.14 29.99 -6.09
N GLY A 20 -16.14 29.51 -7.34
CA GLY A 20 -15.00 28.83 -7.89
C GLY A 20 -13.86 29.83 -7.85
N SER A 21 -12.89 29.61 -6.96
CA SER A 21 -11.63 30.34 -7.00
C SER A 21 -11.00 30.01 -8.33
N GLY A 22 -11.16 30.89 -9.32
CA GLY A 22 -10.41 30.88 -10.57
C GLY A 22 -8.95 31.24 -10.26
N GLY A 23 -8.29 30.40 -9.46
CA GLY A 23 -6.87 30.50 -9.23
C GLY A 23 -6.20 30.35 -10.58
N GLN A 24 -5.48 31.38 -11.01
CA GLN A 24 -4.62 31.29 -12.17
C GLN A 24 -3.79 30.02 -12.04
N LYS A 25 -3.87 29.14 -13.04
CA LYS A 25 -3.03 27.95 -13.13
C LYS A 25 -1.58 28.41 -13.06
N ARG A 26 -0.94 28.23 -11.91
CA ARG A 26 0.47 28.57 -11.74
C ARG A 26 1.24 27.55 -12.56
N ALA A 27 2.07 28.02 -13.49
CA ALA A 27 2.98 27.14 -14.20
C ALA A 27 3.82 26.35 -13.18
N PRO A 28 4.10 25.06 -13.43
CA PRO A 28 4.92 24.26 -12.54
C PRO A 28 6.30 24.92 -12.39
N ARG A 29 6.75 25.09 -11.14
CA ARG A 29 8.02 25.76 -10.83
C ARG A 29 8.99 24.71 -10.31
N GLY A 30 9.81 24.14 -11.19
CA GLY A 30 10.79 23.10 -10.83
C GLY A 30 12.21 23.61 -10.59
N ASP A 31 12.44 24.92 -10.71
CA ASP A 31 13.79 25.47 -10.88
C ASP A 31 14.56 25.65 -9.57
N THR A 32 13.88 25.60 -8.43
CA THR A 32 14.50 25.70 -7.09
C THR A 32 13.81 24.76 -6.12
N VAL A 33 14.45 24.51 -4.96
CA VAL A 33 13.82 23.79 -3.82
C VAL A 33 12.49 24.44 -3.43
N ARG A 34 12.45 25.77 -3.36
CA ARG A 34 11.21 26.52 -3.10
C ARG A 34 10.16 26.28 -4.18
N GLY A 35 10.54 26.28 -5.45
CA GLY A 35 9.64 25.96 -6.55
C GLY A 35 9.01 24.56 -6.39
N CYS A 36 9.83 23.56 -6.07
CA CYS A 36 9.37 22.20 -5.85
C CYS A 36 8.37 22.15 -4.68
N LEU A 37 8.67 22.80 -3.55
CA LEU A 37 7.75 22.90 -2.40
C LEU A 37 6.43 23.59 -2.76
N MET A 38 6.47 24.68 -3.52
CA MET A 38 5.27 25.37 -4.00
C MET A 38 4.43 24.48 -4.93
N THR A 39 5.08 23.66 -5.77
CA THR A 39 4.41 22.67 -6.63
C THR A 39 3.66 21.62 -5.80
N LEU A 40 4.18 21.28 -4.62
CA LEU A 40 3.50 20.43 -3.63
C LEU A 40 2.46 21.17 -2.77
N GLY A 41 2.19 22.45 -3.04
CA GLY A 41 1.21 23.25 -2.29
C GLY A 41 1.74 23.80 -0.96
N ILE A 42 3.05 23.83 -0.77
CA ILE A 42 3.72 24.45 0.38
C ILE A 42 4.19 25.86 -0.05
N ASP A 43 3.28 26.83 0.04
CA ASP A 43 3.56 28.23 -0.35
C ASP A 43 4.46 28.98 0.64
N ASP A 44 4.35 28.62 1.93
CA ASP A 44 5.15 29.17 3.03
C ASP A 44 5.91 28.04 3.75
N PRO A 45 7.16 27.73 3.32
CA PRO A 45 7.97 26.71 3.95
C PRO A 45 8.24 26.99 5.44
N ALA A 46 8.39 28.27 5.84
CA ALA A 46 8.72 28.61 7.22
C ALA A 46 7.58 28.23 8.18
N GLY A 47 6.34 28.61 7.84
CA GLY A 47 5.17 28.21 8.62
C GLY A 47 4.83 26.72 8.49
N ALA A 48 5.02 26.13 7.31
CA ALA A 48 4.69 24.71 7.11
C ALA A 48 5.61 23.76 7.88
N PHE A 49 6.86 24.16 8.13
CA PHE A 49 7.84 23.38 8.88
C PHE A 49 7.96 23.82 10.35
N GLU A 50 7.09 24.71 10.83
CA GLU A 50 7.06 25.10 12.24
C GLU A 50 6.83 23.87 13.13
N GLY A 51 7.76 23.61 14.06
CA GLY A 51 7.72 22.46 14.95
C GLY A 51 8.36 21.17 14.41
N ALA A 52 8.92 21.18 13.20
CA ALA A 52 9.80 20.10 12.75
C ALA A 52 11.20 20.28 13.35
N GLU A 53 11.67 19.32 14.14
CA GLU A 53 12.96 19.40 14.84
C GLU A 53 14.14 18.94 13.98
N ASN A 54 13.86 18.16 12.94
CA ASN A 54 14.86 17.51 12.09
C ASN A 54 14.35 17.38 10.64
N LEU A 55 15.27 17.03 9.73
CA LEU A 55 15.01 16.86 8.31
C LEU A 55 13.96 15.76 8.03
N GLU A 56 13.91 14.71 8.84
CA GLU A 56 12.92 13.64 8.75
C GLU A 56 11.50 14.15 9.02
N ASP A 57 11.34 15.03 10.00
CA ASP A 57 10.05 15.62 10.36
C ASP A 57 9.57 16.61 9.30
N GLU A 58 10.48 17.43 8.76
CA GLU A 58 10.17 18.27 7.59
C GLU A 58 9.76 17.41 6.39
N PHE A 59 10.48 16.31 6.13
CA PHE A 59 10.14 15.41 5.03
C PHE A 59 8.78 14.72 5.21
N LYS A 60 8.33 14.47 6.45
CA LYS A 60 6.95 14.00 6.72
C LYS A 60 5.92 15.06 6.31
N VAL A 61 6.20 16.35 6.52
CA VAL A 61 5.33 17.44 6.01
C VAL A 61 5.29 17.44 4.48
N VAL A 62 6.46 17.32 3.84
CA VAL A 62 6.58 17.23 2.37
C VAL A 62 5.78 16.04 1.82
N LYS A 63 5.91 14.84 2.41
CA LYS A 63 5.15 13.64 2.03
C LYS A 63 3.64 13.85 2.15
N ARG A 64 3.17 14.47 3.24
CA ARG A 64 1.74 14.79 3.42
C ARG A 64 1.21 15.73 2.35
N ALA A 65 1.98 16.77 2.01
CA ALA A 65 1.61 17.73 0.98
C ALA A 65 1.58 17.08 -0.41
N TRP A 66 2.60 16.27 -0.73
CA TRP A 66 2.66 15.48 -1.97
C TRP A 66 1.45 14.56 -2.15
N HIS A 67 1.10 13.73 -1.17
CA HIS A 67 -0.09 12.87 -1.25
C HIS A 67 -1.38 13.67 -1.48
N LYS A 68 -1.53 14.80 -0.78
CA LYS A 68 -2.68 15.69 -0.96
C LYS A 68 -2.75 16.23 -2.39
N MET A 69 -1.61 16.62 -2.96
CA MET A 69 -1.53 17.12 -4.33
C MET A 69 -1.75 16.02 -5.37
N CYS A 70 -1.17 14.83 -5.21
CA CYS A 70 -1.42 13.68 -6.09
C CYS A 70 -2.92 13.41 -6.21
N LEU A 71 -3.67 13.44 -5.10
CA LEU A 71 -5.11 13.23 -5.12
C LEU A 71 -5.90 14.34 -5.82
N ALA A 72 -5.42 15.57 -5.73
CA ALA A 72 -6.06 16.74 -6.34
C ALA A 72 -5.80 16.79 -7.86
N THR A 73 -4.59 16.43 -8.30
CA THR A 73 -4.16 16.55 -9.70
C THR A 73 -4.29 15.24 -10.49
N HIS A 74 -4.66 14.12 -9.86
CA HIS A 74 -4.77 12.83 -10.55
C HIS A 74 -5.72 12.89 -11.77
N PRO A 75 -5.33 12.34 -12.95
CA PRO A 75 -6.17 12.36 -14.16
C PRO A 75 -7.52 11.66 -13.98
N ASP A 76 -7.57 10.52 -13.26
CA ASP A 76 -8.84 9.83 -12.96
C ASP A 76 -9.86 10.68 -12.17
N LYS A 77 -9.40 11.67 -11.41
CA LYS A 77 -10.24 12.59 -10.63
C LYS A 77 -10.55 13.89 -11.38
N GLY A 78 -10.15 13.98 -12.65
CA GLY A 78 -10.33 15.16 -13.48
C GLY A 78 -9.25 16.22 -13.30
N GLY A 79 -8.12 15.89 -12.66
CA GLY A 79 -6.92 16.72 -12.67
C GLY A 79 -6.17 16.62 -14.01
N SER A 80 -5.17 17.48 -14.20
CA SER A 80 -4.35 17.45 -15.40
C SER A 80 -3.14 16.54 -15.22
N GLU A 81 -2.85 15.72 -16.24
CA GLU A 81 -1.72 14.81 -16.23
C GLU A 81 -0.38 15.55 -16.14
N GLU A 82 -0.29 16.74 -16.73
CA GLU A 82 0.89 17.62 -16.64
C GLU A 82 1.15 18.11 -15.21
N GLU A 83 0.12 18.55 -14.48
CA GLU A 83 0.27 18.94 -13.08
C GLU A 83 0.62 17.73 -12.21
N PHE A 84 0.04 16.56 -12.48
CA PHE A 84 0.39 15.34 -11.75
C PHE A 84 1.85 14.94 -11.96
N ARG A 85 2.35 15.01 -13.19
CA ARG A 85 3.77 14.81 -13.53
C ARG A 85 4.68 15.78 -12.80
N ALA A 86 4.32 17.06 -12.78
CA ALA A 86 5.09 18.08 -12.07
C ALA A 86 5.12 17.85 -10.55
N VAL A 87 4.01 17.40 -9.95
CA VAL A 87 3.94 17.03 -8.53
C VAL A 87 4.86 15.85 -8.21
N GLN A 88 4.89 14.81 -9.08
CA GLN A 88 5.82 13.69 -8.92
C GLN A 88 7.27 14.14 -9.04
N ALA A 89 7.61 14.87 -10.11
CA ALA A 89 8.96 15.36 -10.35
C ALA A 89 9.48 16.25 -9.21
N ALA A 90 8.63 17.15 -8.68
CA ALA A 90 8.97 17.98 -7.53
C ALA A 90 9.30 17.14 -6.30
N PHE A 91 8.49 16.12 -6.01
CA PHE A 91 8.71 15.25 -4.87
C PHE A 91 9.98 14.41 -5.01
N ASP A 92 10.24 13.84 -6.19
CA ASP A 92 11.43 13.03 -6.46
C ASP A 92 12.72 13.86 -6.30
N VAL A 93 12.74 15.11 -6.78
CA VAL A 93 13.88 16.03 -6.58
C VAL A 93 14.12 16.32 -5.10
N LEU A 94 13.06 16.57 -4.33
CA LEU A 94 13.18 16.83 -2.89
C LEU A 94 13.63 15.59 -2.13
N LYS A 95 13.17 14.40 -2.53
CA LYS A 95 13.61 13.12 -1.98
C LYS A 95 15.08 12.87 -2.27
N ASP A 96 15.51 13.03 -3.52
CA ASP A 96 16.90 12.83 -3.95
C ASP A 96 17.87 13.72 -3.15
N LYS A 97 17.56 15.02 -3.02
CA LYS A 97 18.33 15.96 -2.20
C LYS A 97 18.43 15.57 -0.72
N LYS A 98 17.36 14.99 -0.17
CA LYS A 98 17.36 14.48 1.20
C LYS A 98 18.29 13.28 1.33
N THR A 99 18.17 12.31 0.42
CA THR A 99 18.94 11.06 0.46
C THR A 99 20.43 11.25 0.14
N SER A 100 20.76 12.22 -0.71
CA SER A 100 22.14 12.60 -1.01
C SER A 100 22.83 13.38 0.11
N GLY A 101 22.06 13.84 1.12
CA GLY A 101 22.58 14.71 2.18
C GLY A 101 22.96 16.11 1.70
N THR A 102 22.52 16.52 0.50
CA THR A 102 22.84 17.84 -0.08
C THR A 102 22.14 18.98 0.66
N ILE A 103 21.07 18.69 1.40
CA ILE A 103 20.31 19.68 2.19
C ILE A 103 20.35 19.31 3.67
N GLY A 104 20.56 20.32 4.52
CA GLY A 104 20.41 20.16 5.98
C GLY A 104 18.94 20.25 6.40
N THR A 105 18.21 21.25 5.88
CA THR A 105 16.77 21.44 6.09
C THR A 105 16.12 22.01 4.82
N PHE A 106 14.88 21.63 4.55
CA PHE A 106 14.08 22.18 3.46
C PHE A 106 13.76 23.66 3.68
N ALA A 107 13.56 24.09 4.94
CA ALA A 107 13.33 25.48 5.28
C ALA A 107 14.49 26.37 4.81
N SER A 108 15.72 26.05 5.22
CA SER A 108 16.92 26.82 4.86
C SER A 108 17.24 26.73 3.38
N SER A 109 17.13 25.53 2.79
CA SER A 109 17.38 25.35 1.35
C SER A 109 16.33 26.02 0.46
N SER A 110 15.11 26.26 0.95
CA SER A 110 14.10 27.03 0.21
C SER A 110 14.40 28.53 0.12
N ALA A 111 15.17 29.07 1.06
CA ALA A 111 15.66 30.44 1.00
C ALA A 111 16.85 30.61 0.03
N GLN A 112 17.55 29.51 -0.27
CA GLN A 112 18.69 29.48 -1.18
C GLN A 112 18.23 29.34 -2.63
N SER A 113 18.83 30.11 -3.54
CA SER A 113 18.54 30.06 -4.99
C SER A 113 19.26 28.92 -5.71
N SER A 114 19.48 27.78 -5.05
CA SER A 114 20.13 26.63 -5.68
C SER A 114 19.23 26.07 -6.79
N SER A 115 19.78 25.96 -7.99
CA SER A 115 19.04 25.50 -9.17
C SER A 115 18.74 24.01 -9.05
N THR A 116 17.48 23.63 -9.31
CA THR A 116 17.00 22.25 -9.43
C THR A 116 16.43 21.94 -10.81
N SER A 117 16.53 22.90 -11.75
CA SER A 117 15.93 22.82 -13.09
C SER A 117 16.29 21.53 -13.85
N THR A 118 17.58 21.16 -13.89
CA THR A 118 18.03 19.93 -14.57
C THR A 118 17.47 18.67 -13.91
N ALA A 119 17.59 18.55 -12.58
CA ALA A 119 17.07 17.40 -11.83
C ALA A 119 15.55 17.27 -11.98
N PHE A 120 14.83 18.40 -11.93
CA PHE A 120 13.39 18.44 -12.13
C PHE A 120 12.98 18.01 -13.55
N LYS A 121 13.71 18.46 -14.57
CA LYS A 121 13.46 18.03 -15.95
C LYS A 121 13.65 16.53 -16.11
N HIS A 122 14.75 15.98 -15.58
CA HIS A 122 14.99 14.53 -15.60
C HIS A 122 13.90 13.75 -14.86
N ALA A 123 13.49 14.21 -13.67
CA ALA A 123 12.42 13.58 -12.90
C ALA A 123 11.07 13.68 -13.63
N SER A 124 10.78 14.80 -14.29
CA SER A 124 9.57 14.99 -15.10
C SER A 124 9.54 14.07 -16.33
N ASP A 125 10.66 13.93 -17.03
CA ASP A 125 10.78 13.02 -18.18
C ASP A 125 10.69 11.55 -17.76
N ALA A 126 11.23 11.21 -16.58
CA ALA A 126 11.10 9.88 -15.98
C ALA A 126 9.65 9.61 -15.59
N ALA A 127 8.99 10.57 -14.93
CA ALA A 127 7.59 10.49 -14.58
C ALA A 127 6.72 10.28 -15.82
N ALA A 128 6.94 11.03 -16.90
CA ALA A 128 6.17 10.92 -18.14
C ALA A 128 6.18 9.51 -18.77
N LYS A 129 7.19 8.69 -18.46
CA LYS A 129 7.32 7.31 -18.91
C LYS A 129 6.80 6.28 -17.90
N ALA A 130 6.57 6.68 -16.65
CA ALA A 130 6.16 5.79 -15.58
C ALA A 130 4.65 5.48 -15.64
N HIS A 131 4.29 4.23 -15.35
CA HIS A 131 2.89 3.88 -15.12
C HIS A 131 2.49 4.32 -13.71
N TYR A 132 1.50 5.21 -13.61
CA TYR A 132 1.05 5.71 -12.31
C TYR A 132 -0.01 4.79 -11.69
N PRO A 133 0.04 4.54 -10.38
CA PRO A 133 -1.05 3.90 -9.66
C PRO A 133 -2.36 4.69 -9.80
N PRO A 134 -3.53 4.04 -9.79
CA PRO A 134 -4.83 4.71 -9.91
C PRO A 134 -5.12 5.63 -8.71
N ALA A 135 -6.01 6.63 -8.86
CA ALA A 135 -6.23 7.65 -7.82
C ALA A 135 -6.59 7.10 -6.43
N GLY A 136 -7.32 5.98 -6.38
CA GLY A 136 -7.72 5.32 -5.12
C GLY A 136 -6.53 4.80 -4.31
N TYR A 137 -5.41 4.46 -4.98
CA TYR A 137 -4.17 4.08 -4.32
C TYR A 137 -3.70 5.20 -3.38
N TYR A 138 -3.65 6.45 -3.85
CA TYR A 138 -3.19 7.58 -3.04
C TYR A 138 -4.14 7.96 -1.89
N GLU A 139 -5.44 7.63 -1.97
CA GLU A 139 -6.40 7.93 -0.89
C GLU A 139 -6.12 7.07 0.32
N GLU A 140 -5.95 5.78 0.08
CA GLU A 140 -5.63 4.80 1.11
C GLU A 140 -4.25 5.08 1.74
N MET A 141 -3.30 5.61 0.96
CA MET A 141 -1.98 5.97 1.47
C MET A 141 -1.99 7.24 2.31
N ARG A 142 -2.94 8.16 2.08
CA ARG A 142 -3.09 9.37 2.89
C ARG A 142 -3.46 9.04 4.35
N GLU A 143 -4.20 7.96 4.57
CA GLU A 143 -4.59 7.54 5.92
C GLU A 143 -3.44 6.83 6.66
N ASN A 144 -2.46 6.28 5.93
CA ASN A 144 -1.36 5.48 6.49
C ASN A 144 0.01 6.17 6.46
N ILE A 145 0.05 7.50 6.26
CA ILE A 145 1.28 8.27 5.97
C ILE A 145 2.42 8.05 6.97
N ASN A 146 2.09 7.77 8.24
CA ASN A 146 3.11 7.73 9.28
C ASN A 146 3.83 6.38 9.39
N VAL A 147 3.24 5.28 8.94
CA VAL A 147 3.86 3.94 9.01
C VAL A 147 3.48 3.15 7.77
N PRO A 148 4.45 2.80 6.90
CA PRO A 148 4.21 1.91 5.79
C PRO A 148 3.47 0.65 6.23
N VAL A 149 2.49 0.22 5.44
CA VAL A 149 1.61 -0.88 5.84
C VAL A 149 2.36 -2.21 5.92
N TYR A 150 3.41 -2.36 5.11
CA TYR A 150 4.22 -3.56 5.04
C TYR A 150 5.70 -3.26 5.18
N ARG A 151 6.45 -4.18 5.80
CA ARG A 151 7.91 -4.13 5.90
C ARG A 151 8.49 -5.38 5.29
N VAL A 152 9.46 -5.21 4.41
CA VAL A 152 10.27 -6.30 3.86
C VAL A 152 11.65 -6.24 4.48
N GLU A 153 12.11 -7.35 5.03
CA GLU A 153 13.46 -7.45 5.57
C GLU A 153 13.97 -8.89 5.56
N LEU A 154 15.25 -9.06 5.83
CA LEU A 154 15.82 -10.38 6.12
C LEU A 154 15.45 -10.81 7.54
N ALA A 155 15.11 -12.08 7.69
CA ALA A 155 14.85 -12.66 9.00
C ALA A 155 16.13 -12.66 9.84
N LYS A 156 16.15 -11.81 10.88
CA LYS A 156 17.29 -11.71 11.82
C LYS A 156 17.45 -12.94 12.70
N THR A 157 16.35 -13.67 12.95
CA THR A 157 16.31 -14.87 13.78
C THR A 157 15.34 -15.88 13.14
N ASP A 158 15.54 -17.15 13.45
CA ASP A 158 14.67 -18.28 13.10
C ASP A 158 13.38 -18.33 13.96
N ARG A 159 13.17 -17.33 14.82
CA ARG A 159 12.04 -17.31 15.76
C ARG A 159 10.73 -16.91 15.10
N SER A 160 10.78 -16.12 14.01
CA SER A 160 9.58 -15.68 13.30
C SER A 160 8.91 -16.86 12.61
N SER A 161 7.63 -17.05 12.89
CA SER A 161 6.78 -17.99 12.18
C SER A 161 6.16 -17.33 10.94
N CYS A 162 6.05 -18.09 9.86
CA CYS A 162 5.32 -17.71 8.68
C CYS A 162 3.81 -17.80 8.95
N PHE A 163 3.13 -16.65 8.94
CA PHE A 163 1.70 -16.59 9.22
C PHE A 163 0.83 -17.29 8.16
N THR A 164 1.29 -17.32 6.90
CA THR A 164 0.54 -17.89 5.77
C THR A 164 0.71 -19.40 5.63
N ALA A 165 1.78 -19.97 6.19
CA ALA A 165 2.03 -21.41 6.17
C ALA A 165 1.21 -22.15 7.25
N GLY A 166 -0.03 -21.70 7.48
CA GLY A 166 -1.00 -22.38 8.33
C GLY A 166 -1.13 -23.85 7.94
N PRO A 167 -1.43 -24.75 8.92
CA PRO A 167 -1.71 -26.13 8.60
C PRO A 167 -2.77 -26.12 7.52
N PRO A 168 -2.66 -26.98 6.48
CA PRO A 168 -3.74 -27.14 5.53
C PRO A 168 -4.98 -27.40 6.37
N GLN A 169 -5.88 -26.41 6.48
CA GLN A 169 -7.16 -26.62 7.14
C GLN A 169 -7.69 -27.88 6.51
N LYS A 170 -8.00 -28.90 7.34
CA LYS A 170 -8.55 -30.19 6.92
C LYS A 170 -9.63 -29.93 5.88
N ARG A 171 -9.25 -29.89 4.59
CA ARG A 171 -10.17 -30.02 3.49
C ARG A 171 -10.59 -31.46 3.64
N ALA A 172 -11.83 -31.67 4.04
CA ALA A 172 -12.41 -32.95 4.41
C ALA A 172 -12.53 -33.93 3.21
N SER A 173 -11.61 -33.89 2.26
CA SER A 173 -11.52 -34.80 1.13
C SER A 173 -10.17 -35.51 1.23
N GLY A 174 -10.20 -36.78 1.64
CA GLY A 174 -9.05 -37.65 1.88
C GLY A 174 -8.16 -37.90 0.65
N ALA A 175 -7.42 -36.88 0.23
CA ALA A 175 -6.27 -37.03 -0.64
C ALA A 175 -5.03 -36.62 0.15
N ALA A 176 -4.07 -37.54 0.28
CA ALA A 176 -2.76 -37.30 0.89
C ALA A 176 -2.12 -36.06 0.23
N GLY A 177 -2.17 -34.94 0.94
CA GLY A 177 -1.82 -33.63 0.41
C GLY A 177 -0.31 -33.45 0.34
N LYS A 178 0.24 -33.52 -0.87
CA LYS A 178 1.50 -32.82 -1.19
C LYS A 178 1.29 -31.34 -0.88
N CYS A 179 2.28 -30.69 -0.26
CA CYS A 179 2.34 -29.23 -0.19
C CYS A 179 2.12 -28.68 -1.60
N ARG A 180 1.12 -27.81 -1.79
CA ARG A 180 0.73 -27.29 -3.12
C ARG A 180 1.87 -26.57 -3.84
N PHE A 181 2.95 -26.23 -3.11
CA PHE A 181 4.12 -25.53 -3.61
C PHE A 181 5.28 -26.42 -4.02
N GLY A 182 5.15 -27.76 -3.98
CA GLY A 182 6.18 -28.65 -4.54
C GLY A 182 7.55 -28.61 -3.83
N LEU A 183 7.67 -27.98 -2.66
CA LEU A 183 8.87 -27.97 -1.82
C LEU A 183 9.04 -29.32 -1.10
N GLY A 184 9.21 -30.38 -1.88
CA GLY A 184 9.25 -31.76 -1.42
C GLY A 184 10.40 -32.13 -0.48
N GLU A 185 11.39 -31.25 -0.24
CA GLU A 185 12.58 -31.61 0.57
C GLU A 185 13.12 -30.50 1.48
N LEU A 186 12.67 -29.24 1.38
CA LEU A 186 13.26 -28.11 2.15
C LEU A 186 12.49 -27.74 3.44
N CYS A 187 11.42 -28.47 3.76
CA CYS A 187 10.62 -28.24 4.96
C CYS A 187 10.57 -29.49 5.84
N HIS A 188 11.72 -30.11 6.12
CA HIS A 188 11.80 -31.06 7.22
C HIS A 188 12.01 -30.31 8.55
N PRO A 189 11.42 -30.80 9.66
CA PRO A 189 11.84 -30.35 10.98
C PRO A 189 13.34 -30.62 11.10
N VAL A 190 14.10 -29.62 11.57
CA VAL A 190 15.49 -29.83 11.99
C VAL A 190 15.45 -30.93 13.04
N VAL A 191 15.84 -32.15 12.66
CA VAL A 191 16.10 -33.21 13.61
C VAL A 191 17.37 -32.80 14.34
N THR A 192 17.21 -32.24 15.53
CA THR A 192 18.34 -32.08 16.45
C THR A 192 18.74 -33.48 16.90
N ASP A 193 19.81 -34.03 16.32
CA ASP A 193 20.47 -35.22 16.84
C ASP A 193 21.02 -34.89 18.23
N ALA A 194 20.28 -35.31 19.25
CA ALA A 194 20.77 -35.46 20.61
C ALA A 194 20.99 -36.95 20.87
N THR A 195 22.15 -37.45 20.47
CA THR A 195 22.70 -38.70 20.98
C THR A 195 23.13 -38.48 22.44
N ALA A 196 22.28 -38.89 23.38
CA ALA A 196 22.66 -39.09 24.76
C ALA A 196 22.14 -40.44 25.26
N VAL A 197 23.10 -41.22 25.73
CA VAL A 197 23.07 -42.60 26.18
C VAL A 197 22.31 -42.73 27.50
N SER A 198 21.45 -43.74 27.66
CA SER A 198 21.64 -44.85 28.62
C SER A 198 20.34 -45.55 29.04
N ASN A 199 20.51 -46.86 29.23
CA ASN A 199 19.56 -47.88 29.62
C ASN A 199 18.98 -47.68 31.02
N VAL A 200 17.71 -48.07 31.25
CA VAL A 200 17.30 -48.96 32.36
C VAL A 200 16.07 -49.75 31.94
N ALA A 201 16.15 -51.08 32.06
CA ALA A 201 15.07 -52.04 31.96
C ALA A 201 14.44 -52.32 33.33
N ALA A 202 13.12 -52.57 33.37
CA ALA A 202 12.40 -53.34 34.39
C ALA A 202 11.03 -53.71 33.79
N ILE A 203 10.77 -54.97 33.38
CA ILE A 203 10.28 -56.13 34.15
C ILE A 203 9.15 -55.77 35.12
N GLY A 204 7.97 -56.35 34.87
CA GLY A 204 6.82 -56.33 35.75
C GLY A 204 5.62 -57.10 35.18
N ASP A 205 5.68 -58.43 35.26
CA ASP A 205 4.54 -59.34 35.17
C ASP A 205 3.54 -59.10 36.33
N GLY A 206 2.24 -59.32 36.11
CA GLY A 206 1.27 -59.26 37.21
C GLY A 206 -0.21 -59.46 36.87
N ALA A 207 -0.62 -60.73 36.87
CA ALA A 207 -1.86 -61.29 37.43
C ALA A 207 -3.24 -61.01 36.80
N GLU A 208 -3.81 -62.11 36.26
CA GLU A 208 -5.24 -62.37 36.10
C GLU A 208 -5.96 -62.54 37.45
N GLY A 209 -7.24 -62.16 37.50
CA GLY A 209 -8.16 -62.52 38.59
C GLY A 209 -9.62 -62.15 38.27
N PRO A 210 -10.63 -62.96 38.68
CA PRO A 210 -11.91 -63.06 37.98
C PRO A 210 -13.04 -62.17 38.52
N ALA A 211 -14.08 -62.08 37.68
CA ALA A 211 -15.31 -61.29 37.82
C ALA A 211 -16.19 -61.61 39.04
N PRO A 212 -17.05 -60.65 39.44
CA PRO A 212 -18.36 -60.96 39.96
C PRO A 212 -19.49 -60.43 39.06
N THR A 213 -20.43 -61.31 38.76
CA THR A 213 -21.72 -61.05 38.12
C THR A 213 -22.64 -60.26 39.04
N LYS A 214 -23.42 -59.29 38.49
CA LYS A 214 -24.77 -58.96 38.97
C LYS A 214 -25.57 -58.07 38.01
N LYS A 215 -26.72 -58.64 37.62
CA LYS A 215 -28.07 -58.09 37.40
C LYS A 215 -28.29 -56.98 36.33
N ARG A 216 -29.03 -57.44 35.31
CA ARG A 216 -29.73 -56.72 34.25
C ARG A 216 -30.56 -55.54 34.79
N GLY A 217 -30.17 -54.33 34.38
CA GLY A 217 -31.03 -53.14 34.32
C GLY A 217 -31.10 -52.67 32.86
N ARG A 218 -32.33 -52.45 32.35
CA ARG A 218 -32.62 -52.04 30.98
C ARG A 218 -32.01 -50.64 30.71
N PRO A 219 -31.03 -50.49 29.80
CA PRO A 219 -30.46 -49.18 29.51
C PRO A 219 -31.45 -48.36 28.70
N SER A 220 -31.92 -47.24 29.25
CA SER A 220 -32.41 -46.11 28.48
C SER A 220 -31.32 -45.70 27.48
N LYS A 221 -31.64 -45.64 26.19
CA LYS A 221 -30.71 -45.18 25.14
C LYS A 221 -30.04 -43.88 25.60
N PRO A 222 -28.73 -43.85 25.87
CA PRO A 222 -28.03 -42.61 26.11
C PRO A 222 -28.08 -41.81 24.79
N LYS A 223 -28.57 -40.56 24.87
CA LYS A 223 -28.32 -39.60 23.78
C LYS A 223 -26.81 -39.60 23.53
N PRO A 224 -26.34 -39.70 22.28
CA PRO A 224 -24.92 -39.59 21.99
C PRO A 224 -24.44 -38.26 22.56
N SER A 225 -23.61 -38.31 23.60
CA SER A 225 -22.83 -37.16 24.01
C SER A 225 -22.03 -36.75 22.79
N LYS A 226 -22.08 -35.46 22.44
CA LYS A 226 -21.17 -34.91 21.44
C LYS A 226 -19.76 -35.36 21.85
N PRO A 227 -18.96 -35.96 20.95
CA PRO A 227 -17.60 -36.29 21.30
C PRO A 227 -16.96 -35.01 21.80
N ASP A 228 -16.41 -35.06 23.02
CA ASP A 228 -15.56 -34.01 23.56
C ASP A 228 -14.40 -33.89 22.59
N GLY A 229 -14.54 -32.95 21.64
CA GLY A 229 -13.46 -32.59 20.74
C GLY A 229 -12.25 -32.26 21.61
N PRO A 230 -11.05 -32.75 21.26
CA PRO A 230 -9.87 -32.52 22.08
C PRO A 230 -9.78 -31.03 22.39
N LYS A 231 -9.87 -30.68 23.67
CA LYS A 231 -9.61 -29.32 24.13
C LYS A 231 -8.15 -29.05 23.77
N LEU A 232 -7.94 -28.39 22.63
CA LEU A 232 -6.64 -27.91 22.20
C LEU A 232 -6.16 -26.92 23.26
N THR A 233 -5.40 -27.42 24.23
CA THR A 233 -4.68 -26.59 25.18
C THR A 233 -3.68 -25.75 24.39
N GLY A 234 -3.59 -24.46 24.68
CA GLY A 234 -2.90 -23.45 23.85
C GLY A 234 -1.42 -23.71 23.50
N LYS A 235 -0.79 -24.75 24.07
CA LYS A 235 0.56 -25.21 23.69
C LYS A 235 0.62 -25.95 22.35
N ALA A 236 -0.41 -26.70 21.97
CA ALA A 236 -0.43 -27.45 20.70
C ALA A 236 -0.67 -26.55 19.47
N TYR A 237 -0.96 -25.25 19.67
CA TYR A 237 -1.28 -24.32 18.59
C TYR A 237 -0.06 -23.65 17.96
N VAL A 238 1.16 -23.90 18.46
CA VAL A 238 2.37 -23.15 18.03
C VAL A 238 3.38 -24.01 17.24
N ASP A 239 3.32 -25.34 17.34
CA ASP A 239 4.31 -26.22 16.70
C ASP A 239 4.16 -26.38 15.18
N TRP A 240 3.02 -25.98 14.60
CA TRP A 240 2.84 -26.04 13.13
C TRP A 240 3.41 -24.81 12.41
N ALA A 241 3.79 -23.78 13.14
CA ALA A 241 4.12 -22.50 12.54
C ALA A 241 5.50 -22.61 11.88
N VAL A 242 5.52 -22.77 10.55
CA VAL A 242 6.74 -22.90 9.75
C VAL A 242 7.66 -21.73 10.09
N LYS A 243 8.81 -22.05 10.69
CA LYS A 243 9.82 -21.05 11.03
C LYS A 243 10.43 -20.50 9.75
N ILE A 244 10.59 -19.19 9.70
CA ILE A 244 11.24 -18.49 8.61
C ILE A 244 12.75 -18.59 8.85
N PRO A 245 13.54 -19.18 7.92
CA PRO A 245 14.99 -19.34 8.10
C PRO A 245 15.70 -18.00 8.29
N VAL A 246 16.78 -17.96 9.08
CA VAL A 246 17.64 -16.78 9.19
C VAL A 246 18.14 -16.37 7.80
N ASN A 247 18.23 -15.07 7.55
CA ASN A 247 18.60 -14.47 6.26
C ASN A 247 17.64 -14.75 5.10
N SER A 248 16.49 -15.38 5.32
CA SER A 248 15.44 -15.45 4.30
C SER A 248 14.61 -14.17 4.28
N VAL A 249 14.07 -13.84 3.09
CA VAL A 249 13.24 -12.64 2.93
C VAL A 249 11.87 -12.88 3.55
N ARG A 250 11.44 -11.96 4.42
CA ARG A 250 10.13 -11.97 5.04
C ARG A 250 9.41 -10.64 4.87
N VAL A 251 8.08 -10.71 4.82
CA VAL A 251 7.19 -9.55 4.72
C VAL A 251 6.29 -9.53 5.95
N GLY A 252 6.35 -8.45 6.72
CA GLY A 252 5.48 -8.18 7.87
C GLY A 252 4.46 -7.11 7.54
N SER A 253 3.33 -7.12 8.23
CA SER A 253 2.34 -6.03 8.19
C SER A 253 2.38 -5.23 9.48
N VAL A 254 2.17 -3.91 9.41
CA VAL A 254 2.02 -3.07 10.59
C VAL A 254 0.79 -3.49 11.39
N ASP A 255 0.96 -3.63 12.70
CA ASP A 255 -0.16 -3.69 13.63
C ASP A 255 -0.61 -2.26 13.94
N PRO A 256 -1.85 -1.86 13.58
CA PRO A 256 -2.30 -0.48 13.76
C PRO A 256 -2.42 -0.08 15.24
N VAL A 257 -2.54 -1.04 16.16
CA VAL A 257 -2.62 -0.76 17.60
C VAL A 257 -1.23 -0.63 18.20
N ALA A 258 -0.32 -1.55 17.87
CA ALA A 258 1.02 -1.55 18.45
C ALA A 258 1.99 -0.60 17.71
N GLY A 259 1.67 -0.16 16.49
CA GLY A 259 2.56 0.64 15.64
C GLY A 259 3.84 -0.12 15.21
N THR A 260 3.90 -1.42 15.46
CA THR A 260 5.05 -2.27 15.17
C THR A 260 4.73 -3.26 14.06
N TYR A 261 5.75 -3.69 13.32
CA TYR A 261 5.57 -4.70 12.28
C TYR A 261 5.47 -6.09 12.90
N GLY A 262 4.41 -6.80 12.55
CA GLY A 262 4.14 -8.17 12.98
C GLY A 262 3.65 -9.04 11.83
N ARG A 263 3.06 -10.19 12.18
CA ARG A 263 2.47 -11.15 11.21
C ARG A 263 3.38 -11.45 10.02
N TRP A 264 4.64 -11.77 10.33
CA TRP A 264 5.66 -12.07 9.34
C TRP A 264 5.24 -13.26 8.46
N SER A 265 5.44 -13.11 7.17
CA SER A 265 5.27 -14.17 6.17
C SER A 265 6.58 -14.36 5.43
N HIS A 266 6.97 -15.61 5.18
CA HIS A 266 8.05 -15.88 4.23
C HIS A 266 7.67 -15.32 2.86
N ALA A 267 8.61 -14.69 2.14
CA ALA A 267 8.32 -14.05 0.86
C ALA A 267 7.65 -15.02 -0.13
N GLU A 268 8.11 -16.28 -0.21
CA GLU A 268 7.52 -17.30 -1.09
C GLU A 268 6.09 -17.69 -0.70
N CYS A 269 5.75 -17.59 0.59
CA CYS A 269 4.41 -17.89 1.09
C CYS A 269 3.52 -16.64 1.12
N TRP A 270 4.07 -15.46 0.88
CA TRP A 270 3.35 -14.21 1.02
C TRP A 270 2.28 -14.10 -0.06
N ARG A 271 1.07 -13.72 0.38
CA ARG A 271 -0.08 -13.39 -0.46
C ARG A 271 -0.04 -11.90 -0.69
N VAL A 272 0.20 -11.48 -1.92
CA VAL A 272 0.42 -10.07 -2.27
C VAL A 272 -0.90 -9.32 -2.06
N PRO A 273 -0.97 -8.37 -1.11
CA PRO A 273 -2.20 -7.66 -0.80
C PRO A 273 -2.66 -6.77 -1.97
N GLU A 274 -3.96 -6.48 -2.01
CA GLU A 274 -4.56 -5.66 -3.07
C GLU A 274 -3.94 -4.27 -3.19
N LYS A 275 -3.64 -3.65 -2.05
CA LYS A 275 -2.97 -2.34 -1.98
C LYS A 275 -1.62 -2.31 -2.69
N VAL A 276 -0.96 -3.46 -2.73
CA VAL A 276 0.36 -3.65 -3.30
C VAL A 276 0.23 -3.90 -4.79
N HIS A 277 -0.52 -4.94 -5.17
CA HIS A 277 -0.56 -5.35 -6.58
C HIS A 277 -1.32 -4.35 -7.47
N ARG A 278 -2.17 -3.48 -6.92
CA ARG A 278 -2.77 -2.35 -7.69
C ARG A 278 -1.77 -1.27 -8.07
N GLY A 279 -0.64 -1.16 -7.35
CA GLY A 279 0.44 -0.23 -7.67
C GLY A 279 1.50 -0.83 -8.59
N LEU A 280 1.36 -2.11 -8.98
CA LEU A 280 2.31 -2.80 -9.84
C LEU A 280 1.87 -2.76 -11.32
N PRO A 281 2.82 -2.87 -12.26
CA PRO A 281 2.49 -3.13 -13.66
C PRO A 281 1.65 -4.40 -13.81
N ASN A 282 0.83 -4.48 -14.85
CA ASN A 282 0.09 -5.70 -15.16
C ASN A 282 1.06 -6.72 -15.81
N PRO A 283 1.32 -7.88 -15.20
CA PRO A 283 2.31 -8.85 -15.70
C PRO A 283 1.93 -9.46 -17.05
N ALA A 284 0.66 -9.37 -17.46
CA ALA A 284 0.21 -9.78 -18.79
C ALA A 284 0.53 -8.77 -19.89
N LEU A 285 0.72 -7.50 -19.54
CA LEU A 285 0.99 -6.40 -20.48
C LEU A 285 2.46 -5.98 -20.46
N GLU A 286 3.05 -5.95 -19.28
CA GLU A 286 4.43 -5.56 -19.03
C GLU A 286 5.13 -6.73 -18.34
N PRO A 287 5.81 -7.62 -19.08
CA PRO A 287 6.49 -8.76 -18.48
C PRO A 287 7.87 -8.39 -17.91
N ASP A 288 8.35 -7.15 -18.04
CA ASP A 288 9.69 -6.74 -17.59
C ASP A 288 9.84 -6.71 -16.05
N PRO A 289 10.72 -7.55 -15.45
CA PRO A 289 10.96 -7.52 -14.01
C PRO A 289 11.51 -6.19 -13.49
N VAL A 290 12.22 -5.42 -14.33
CA VAL A 290 12.81 -4.13 -13.96
C VAL A 290 11.73 -3.07 -13.77
N ALA A 291 10.63 -3.14 -14.53
CA ALA A 291 9.45 -2.31 -14.31
C ALA A 291 8.79 -2.59 -12.95
N PHE A 292 8.69 -3.87 -12.56
CA PHE A 292 8.18 -4.26 -11.24
C PHE A 292 9.09 -3.83 -10.09
N GLU A 293 10.41 -3.98 -10.22
CA GLU A 293 11.35 -3.49 -9.20
C GLU A 293 11.22 -1.97 -9.02
N ARG A 294 11.18 -1.21 -10.13
CA ARG A 294 10.99 0.24 -10.09
C ARG A 294 9.67 0.63 -9.41
N ALA A 295 8.58 -0.09 -9.70
CA ALA A 295 7.30 0.14 -9.03
C ALA A 295 7.39 -0.17 -7.51
N LEU A 296 8.00 -1.28 -7.11
CA LEU A 296 8.21 -1.61 -5.69
C LEU A 296 9.08 -0.57 -4.97
N LEU A 297 10.15 -0.08 -5.61
CA LEU A 297 10.99 0.99 -5.06
C LEU A 297 10.21 2.30 -4.91
N ALA A 298 9.35 2.65 -5.88
CA ALA A 298 8.45 3.81 -5.76
C ALA A 298 7.44 3.65 -4.61
N MET A 299 7.06 2.40 -4.27
CA MET A 299 6.18 2.08 -3.15
C MET A 299 6.87 1.96 -1.79
N ASN A 300 8.22 1.93 -1.73
CA ASN A 300 9.03 1.66 -0.52
C ASN A 300 8.94 2.76 0.58
N GLU A 301 8.29 3.88 0.30
CA GLU A 301 8.05 4.95 1.28
C GLU A 301 6.57 5.13 1.59
N VAL A 302 5.72 4.34 0.93
CA VAL A 302 4.28 4.58 0.85
C VAL A 302 3.52 3.37 1.38
N VAL A 303 3.76 2.18 0.80
CA VAL A 303 3.06 0.93 1.14
C VAL A 303 4.00 -0.07 1.79
N PHE A 304 5.24 -0.08 1.30
CA PHE A 304 6.33 -0.90 1.80
C PHE A 304 7.34 -0.04 2.55
N CYS A 305 8.21 -0.69 3.30
CA CYS A 305 9.53 -0.20 3.68
C CYS A 305 10.52 -1.36 3.71
N GLY A 306 11.82 -1.03 3.71
CA GLY A 306 12.92 -1.99 3.77
C GLY A 306 13.19 -2.75 2.46
N PHE A 307 12.41 -2.57 1.40
CA PHE A 307 12.69 -3.20 0.09
C PHE A 307 13.98 -2.66 -0.53
N GLU A 308 14.22 -1.35 -0.40
CA GLU A 308 15.44 -0.70 -0.86
C GLU A 308 16.70 -1.15 -0.09
N GLU A 309 16.56 -1.59 1.16
CA GLU A 309 17.67 -2.09 1.97
C GLU A 309 18.12 -3.51 1.58
N LEU A 310 17.29 -4.22 0.81
CA LEU A 310 17.63 -5.55 0.33
C LEU A 310 18.66 -5.51 -0.80
N GLY A 311 19.61 -6.44 -0.78
CA GLY A 311 20.48 -6.70 -1.93
C GLY A 311 19.70 -7.26 -3.14
N LEU A 312 20.29 -7.14 -4.33
CA LEU A 312 19.64 -7.51 -5.60
C LEU A 312 19.06 -8.93 -5.61
N GLY A 313 19.79 -9.93 -5.10
CA GLY A 313 19.31 -11.31 -5.03
C GLY A 313 18.04 -11.47 -4.17
N HIS A 314 17.96 -10.73 -3.05
CA HIS A 314 16.79 -10.75 -2.18
C HIS A 314 15.61 -9.96 -2.77
N ARG A 315 15.89 -8.85 -3.47
CA ARG A 315 14.85 -8.12 -4.22
C ARG A 315 14.24 -8.98 -5.31
N ALA A 316 15.05 -9.77 -6.02
CA ALA A 316 14.58 -10.69 -7.05
C ALA A 316 13.54 -11.71 -6.53
N ILE A 317 13.69 -12.19 -5.29
CA ILE A 317 12.70 -13.09 -4.65
C ILE A 317 11.34 -12.40 -4.53
N VAL A 318 11.31 -11.15 -4.06
CA VAL A 318 10.07 -10.38 -3.90
C VAL A 318 9.47 -10.04 -5.25
N VAL A 319 10.30 -9.59 -6.22
CA VAL A 319 9.87 -9.25 -7.58
C VAL A 319 9.24 -10.47 -8.26
N ALA A 320 9.92 -11.62 -8.25
CA ALA A 320 9.39 -12.87 -8.79
C ALA A 320 8.04 -13.23 -8.14
N ARG A 321 7.94 -13.06 -6.82
CA ARG A 321 6.69 -13.33 -6.10
C ARG A 321 5.55 -12.40 -6.49
N VAL A 322 5.81 -11.10 -6.68
CA VAL A 322 4.76 -10.16 -7.07
C VAL A 322 4.38 -10.24 -8.54
N MET A 323 5.25 -10.78 -9.40
CA MET A 323 4.91 -11.07 -10.80
C MET A 323 4.03 -12.32 -10.93
N ASP A 324 4.06 -13.23 -9.95
CA ASP A 324 3.15 -14.37 -9.88
C ASP A 324 1.73 -13.91 -9.49
N VAL A 325 0.87 -13.74 -10.51
CA VAL A 325 -0.56 -13.38 -10.32
C VAL A 325 -1.29 -14.37 -9.41
N SER A 326 -0.85 -15.64 -9.37
CA SER A 326 -1.46 -16.63 -8.49
C SER A 326 -1.17 -16.36 -7.01
N ALA A 327 -0.16 -15.53 -6.70
CA ALA A 327 0.16 -15.06 -5.36
C ALA A 327 -0.73 -13.89 -4.90
N TRP A 328 -1.40 -13.19 -5.83
CA TRP A 328 -2.20 -12.01 -5.51
C TRP A 328 -3.42 -12.40 -4.67
N ALA A 329 -3.69 -11.59 -3.65
CA ALA A 329 -4.92 -11.70 -2.89
C ALA A 329 -6.11 -11.36 -3.82
N ALA A 330 -7.20 -12.11 -3.71
CA ALA A 330 -8.42 -11.74 -4.42
C ALA A 330 -8.88 -10.37 -3.91
N SER A 331 -9.33 -9.50 -4.82
CA SER A 331 -9.98 -8.24 -4.43
C SER A 331 -11.15 -8.61 -3.54
N THR A 332 -11.02 -8.32 -2.24
CA THR A 332 -12.16 -8.37 -1.34
C THR A 332 -12.95 -7.12 -1.67
N SER A 333 -13.74 -7.17 -2.74
CA SER A 333 -14.82 -6.19 -2.94
C SER A 333 -15.55 -6.18 -1.61
N THR A 334 -15.43 -5.07 -0.89
CA THR A 334 -15.88 -4.92 0.48
C THR A 334 -17.18 -5.69 0.64
N ALA A 335 -17.15 -6.72 1.51
CA ALA A 335 -18.38 -7.33 1.99
C ALA A 335 -19.26 -6.15 2.38
N ARG A 336 -20.36 -5.94 1.66
CA ARG A 336 -21.27 -4.81 1.87
C ARG A 336 -21.50 -4.76 3.37
N VAL A 337 -20.92 -3.78 4.04
CA VAL A 337 -21.25 -3.50 5.43
C VAL A 337 -22.75 -3.21 5.34
N ALA A 338 -23.56 -4.15 5.84
CA ALA A 338 -25.00 -3.97 5.89
C ALA A 338 -25.21 -2.62 6.57
N PRO A 339 -26.04 -1.72 6.00
CA PRO A 339 -26.31 -0.45 6.65
C PRO A 339 -26.75 -0.77 8.07
N VAL A 340 -25.93 -0.34 9.05
CA VAL A 340 -26.34 -0.36 10.45
C VAL A 340 -27.57 0.53 10.47
N ALA A 341 -28.72 -0.07 10.74
CA ALA A 341 -29.95 0.69 10.88
C ALA A 341 -29.75 1.66 12.05
N GLU A 342 -29.53 2.93 11.73
CA GLU A 342 -29.78 4.03 12.66
C GLU A 342 -31.29 4.11 12.89
N ALA A 343 -31.78 3.23 13.75
CA ALA A 343 -33.11 3.30 14.33
C ALA A 343 -32.99 2.75 15.74
N ASP A 344 -32.60 3.62 16.68
CA ASP A 344 -32.97 3.59 18.10
C ASP A 344 -32.07 4.52 18.93
N VAL A 345 -32.10 5.83 18.65
CA VAL A 345 -31.91 6.87 19.68
C VAL A 345 -32.75 8.08 19.25
N VAL A 346 -33.54 8.62 20.18
CA VAL A 346 -34.52 9.72 20.04
C VAL A 346 -35.93 9.27 19.61
N ALA A 347 -36.63 8.65 20.55
CA ALA A 347 -38.09 8.76 20.66
C ALA A 347 -38.43 9.24 22.08
N ALA A 348 -38.50 10.56 22.24
CA ALA A 348 -39.36 11.19 23.22
C ALA A 348 -39.84 12.52 22.63
N ASP A 349 -41.14 12.65 22.65
CA ASP A 349 -41.97 13.83 22.44
C ASP A 349 -42.58 14.14 21.07
N GLU A 350 -43.85 14.50 21.20
CA GLU A 350 -44.85 15.04 20.29
C GLU A 350 -45.64 14.13 19.32
N ALA A 351 -46.95 14.33 19.47
CA ALA A 351 -48.05 13.57 18.93
C ALA A 351 -48.65 14.20 17.67
N SER A 352 -49.46 13.38 16.99
CA SER A 352 -50.64 13.73 16.19
C SER A 352 -50.48 14.57 14.91
N ASP A 353 -50.71 13.93 13.75
CA ASP A 353 -51.96 14.09 12.97
C ASP A 353 -52.01 13.09 11.78
N PRO A 354 -53.07 12.28 11.60
CA PRO A 354 -53.23 11.39 10.46
C PRO A 354 -54.24 11.93 9.45
N ARG A 355 -53.80 12.51 8.32
CA ARG A 355 -54.64 12.73 7.13
C ARG A 355 -53.83 13.15 5.88
N SER A 356 -53.53 12.21 4.99
CA SER A 356 -54.15 12.18 3.66
C SER A 356 -53.65 10.99 2.84
N ARG A 357 -54.56 10.04 2.65
CA ARG A 357 -54.58 9.18 1.47
C ARG A 357 -54.97 10.05 0.28
N ARG A 358 -54.20 10.00 -0.82
CA ARG A 358 -54.79 10.05 -2.16
C ARG A 358 -53.85 9.42 -3.19
N ALA A 359 -54.32 8.27 -3.66
CA ALA A 359 -53.92 7.63 -4.89
C ALA A 359 -54.31 8.50 -6.11
N ARG A 360 -53.49 8.43 -7.16
CA ARG A 360 -53.74 8.60 -8.61
C ARG A 360 -52.33 8.61 -9.25
N GLY A 361 -51.95 7.75 -10.19
CA GLY A 361 -52.71 7.10 -11.23
C GLY A 361 -52.47 7.81 -12.57
N ARG A 362 -51.64 7.17 -13.42
CA ARG A 362 -51.81 7.03 -14.88
C ARG A 362 -51.46 8.19 -15.84
N ALA A 363 -51.01 7.74 -17.03
CA ALA A 363 -50.79 8.37 -18.34
C ALA A 363 -49.30 8.67 -18.60
N LYS A 364 -48.56 8.00 -19.49
CA LYS A 364 -48.77 7.50 -20.87
C LYS A 364 -49.31 8.59 -21.80
N GLN A 365 -48.39 9.25 -22.49
CA GLN A 365 -48.61 9.84 -23.81
C GLN A 365 -47.38 9.58 -24.69
N THR A 366 -47.69 8.91 -25.79
CA THR A 366 -46.94 8.74 -27.04
C THR A 366 -47.43 9.79 -28.03
N GLU A 367 -46.55 10.18 -28.94
CA GLU A 367 -46.71 10.83 -30.28
C GLU A 367 -45.62 11.91 -30.40
N ALA A 368 -44.56 11.71 -31.19
CA ALA A 368 -44.50 11.72 -32.66
C ALA A 368 -44.84 13.10 -33.21
N ASP A 369 -43.82 13.85 -33.64
CA ASP A 369 -43.84 14.51 -34.95
C ASP A 369 -42.46 15.00 -35.38
N GLU A 370 -42.34 15.12 -36.70
CA GLU A 370 -41.18 15.34 -37.55
C GLU A 370 -40.55 16.74 -37.44
N GLU A 371 -39.25 16.84 -37.79
CA GLU A 371 -38.67 17.73 -38.83
C GLU A 371 -37.19 18.06 -38.53
N GLU A 372 -36.33 17.64 -39.46
CA GLU A 372 -34.97 18.17 -39.67
C GLU A 372 -35.08 19.57 -40.34
N PRO A 373 -34.11 20.50 -40.20
CA PRO A 373 -32.78 20.26 -40.74
C PRO A 373 -31.58 20.84 -39.98
N ALA A 374 -30.47 20.12 -40.12
CA ALA A 374 -29.08 20.57 -40.21
C ALA A 374 -28.65 21.86 -39.47
N LYS A 375 -27.86 21.68 -38.40
CA LYS A 375 -26.67 22.50 -38.10
C LYS A 375 -25.76 21.80 -37.07
N GLY A 376 -24.47 21.83 -37.36
CA GLY A 376 -23.44 20.94 -36.80
C GLY A 376 -23.33 20.92 -35.27
N ALA A 377 -23.23 19.70 -34.74
CA ALA A 377 -22.92 19.43 -33.34
C ALA A 377 -21.54 18.77 -33.23
N ALA A 378 -20.64 19.44 -32.52
CA ALA A 378 -19.39 18.88 -32.03
C ALA A 378 -19.66 17.70 -31.08
N PRO A 379 -18.92 16.58 -31.16
CA PRO A 379 -19.14 15.46 -30.26
C PRO A 379 -18.66 15.82 -28.85
N THR A 380 -19.60 15.93 -27.91
CA THR A 380 -19.33 16.03 -26.47
C THR A 380 -18.70 14.72 -25.96
N GLY A 381 -17.37 14.65 -26.01
CA GLY A 381 -16.57 13.56 -25.49
C GLY A 381 -16.43 13.62 -23.97
N LYS A 382 -17.34 13.00 -23.22
CA LYS A 382 -17.14 12.70 -21.77
C LYS A 382 -17.54 11.30 -21.32
N LYS A 383 -18.08 10.45 -22.20
CA LYS A 383 -18.46 9.06 -21.85
C LYS A 383 -17.49 7.98 -22.35
N ARG A 384 -16.43 8.34 -23.11
CA ARG A 384 -15.51 7.36 -23.70
C ARG A 384 -14.36 6.92 -22.78
N ALA A 385 -13.90 7.76 -21.85
CA ALA A 385 -12.76 7.42 -20.98
C ALA A 385 -13.11 6.41 -19.87
N ARG A 386 -14.38 6.35 -19.41
CA ARG A 386 -14.79 5.37 -18.39
C ARG A 386 -15.06 3.97 -18.97
N ALA A 387 -15.25 3.88 -20.30
CA ALA A 387 -15.49 2.62 -20.99
C ALA A 387 -14.19 1.82 -21.24
N THR A 388 -13.04 2.49 -21.36
CA THR A 388 -11.76 1.83 -21.68
C THR A 388 -11.16 1.09 -20.48
N TYR A 389 -11.27 1.63 -19.25
CA TYR A 389 -10.80 0.93 -18.04
C TYR A 389 -11.70 -0.24 -17.62
N ALA A 390 -13.03 -0.06 -17.68
CA ALA A 390 -13.96 -1.16 -17.41
C ALA A 390 -13.92 -2.26 -18.48
N ALA A 391 -13.52 -1.92 -19.72
CA ALA A 391 -13.27 -2.90 -20.78
C ALA A 391 -11.97 -3.67 -20.57
N ALA A 392 -10.89 -3.05 -20.07
CA ALA A 392 -9.67 -3.76 -19.65
C ALA A 392 -9.92 -4.69 -18.45
N GLU A 393 -10.72 -4.26 -17.47
CA GLU A 393 -11.09 -5.09 -16.31
C GLU A 393 -12.04 -6.25 -16.69
N LYS A 394 -12.91 -6.06 -17.70
CA LYS A 394 -13.73 -7.14 -18.28
C LYS A 394 -12.94 -8.04 -19.25
N ALA A 395 -11.99 -7.51 -20.00
CA ALA A 395 -11.10 -8.29 -20.87
C ALA A 395 -10.17 -9.18 -20.04
N GLY A 396 -9.76 -8.75 -18.84
CA GLY A 396 -9.05 -9.58 -17.86
C GLY A 396 -9.90 -10.69 -17.21
N LYS A 397 -11.23 -10.68 -17.39
CA LYS A 397 -12.13 -11.77 -16.98
C LYS A 397 -12.42 -12.78 -18.09
N SER A 398 -11.82 -12.61 -19.28
CA SER A 398 -11.87 -13.63 -20.33
C SER A 398 -11.14 -14.88 -19.85
N THR A 399 -11.90 -15.95 -19.63
CA THR A 399 -11.55 -17.24 -19.01
C THR A 399 -10.55 -18.11 -19.80
N THR A 400 -9.68 -17.53 -20.63
CA THR A 400 -8.77 -18.25 -21.53
C THR A 400 -7.38 -17.62 -21.66
N THR A 401 -6.94 -16.80 -20.70
CA THR A 401 -5.49 -16.56 -20.55
C THR A 401 -4.91 -17.78 -19.86
N GLY A 402 -4.06 -18.54 -20.55
CA GLY A 402 -3.30 -19.63 -19.95
C GLY A 402 -2.54 -19.14 -18.70
N PRO A 403 -2.13 -20.05 -17.79
CA PRO A 403 -1.38 -19.66 -16.60
C PRO A 403 -0.21 -18.78 -17.06
N GLY A 404 -0.21 -17.52 -16.63
CA GLY A 404 0.81 -16.56 -17.01
C GLY A 404 2.19 -17.14 -16.74
N ARG A 405 3.19 -16.75 -17.54
CA ARG A 405 4.57 -17.21 -17.37
C ARG A 405 5.01 -16.96 -15.92
N VAL A 406 5.36 -18.03 -15.21
CA VAL A 406 5.96 -17.94 -13.88
C VAL A 406 7.44 -17.64 -14.07
N TRP A 407 7.89 -16.51 -13.55
CA TRP A 407 9.29 -16.13 -13.57
C TRP A 407 10.04 -16.82 -12.43
N SER A 408 11.15 -17.47 -12.73
CA SER A 408 12.05 -17.97 -11.69
C SER A 408 12.80 -16.81 -11.03
N VAL A 409 13.20 -16.99 -9.77
CA VAL A 409 14.00 -16.00 -9.03
C VAL A 409 15.30 -15.68 -9.77
N GLU A 410 15.91 -16.68 -10.39
CA GLU A 410 17.17 -16.53 -11.11
C GLU A 410 17.01 -15.71 -12.40
N GLU A 411 15.95 -15.94 -13.19
CA GLU A 411 15.66 -15.12 -14.38
C GLU A 411 15.43 -13.65 -14.00
N VAL A 412 14.70 -13.42 -12.91
CA VAL A 412 14.49 -12.07 -12.38
C VAL A 412 15.82 -11.45 -11.93
N ARG A 413 16.64 -12.18 -11.17
CA ARG A 413 17.96 -11.72 -10.70
C ARG A 413 18.84 -11.29 -11.87
N VAL A 414 18.95 -12.11 -12.90
CA VAL A 414 19.74 -11.82 -14.11
C VAL A 414 19.21 -10.56 -14.81
N ALA A 415 17.89 -10.39 -14.94
CA ALA A 415 17.30 -9.20 -15.54
C ALA A 415 17.63 -7.92 -14.72
N LEU A 416 17.54 -7.99 -13.39
CA LEU A 416 17.87 -6.86 -12.52
C LEU A 416 19.37 -6.53 -12.55
N GLU A 417 20.25 -7.53 -12.57
CA GLU A 417 21.69 -7.33 -12.69
C GLU A 417 22.07 -6.70 -14.04
N ALA A 418 21.46 -7.16 -15.13
CA ALA A 418 21.65 -6.58 -16.46
C ALA A 418 21.20 -5.11 -16.48
N ALA A 419 20.06 -4.79 -15.87
CA ALA A 419 19.57 -3.42 -15.76
C ALA A 419 20.46 -2.55 -14.88
N ALA A 420 20.99 -3.08 -13.77
CA ALA A 420 21.92 -2.38 -12.90
C ALA A 420 23.23 -2.05 -13.64
N ARG A 421 23.77 -3.00 -14.42
CA ARG A 421 24.96 -2.77 -15.27
C ARG A 421 24.71 -1.79 -16.41
N ALA A 422 23.48 -1.74 -16.93
CA ALA A 422 23.10 -0.82 -18.01
C ALA A 422 22.81 0.60 -17.52
N ARG A 423 22.68 0.83 -16.20
CA ARG A 423 22.57 2.20 -15.67
C ARG A 423 23.88 2.92 -15.99
N PRO A 424 23.83 4.08 -16.67
CA PRO A 424 25.03 4.88 -16.84
C PRO A 424 25.61 5.11 -15.45
N GLU A 425 26.88 4.74 -15.29
CA GLU A 425 27.62 5.06 -14.08
C GLU A 425 27.45 6.56 -13.87
N PRO A 426 27.02 7.03 -12.69
CA PRO A 426 26.85 8.47 -12.47
C PRO A 426 28.17 9.10 -12.86
N GLU A 427 28.14 9.95 -13.90
CA GLU A 427 29.35 10.63 -14.36
C GLU A 427 29.99 11.19 -13.10
N PRO A 428 31.27 10.83 -12.82
CA PRO A 428 31.90 11.22 -11.56
C PRO A 428 31.68 12.71 -11.47
N GLU A 429 30.94 13.15 -10.45
CA GLU A 429 30.59 14.57 -10.31
C GLU A 429 31.91 15.28 -10.50
N VAL A 430 32.05 16.00 -11.62
CA VAL A 430 33.32 16.59 -12.04
C VAL A 430 33.50 17.67 -11.00
N GLY A 431 34.14 17.28 -9.89
CA GLY A 431 34.12 18.01 -8.64
C GLY A 431 34.55 19.38 -9.03
N ALA A 432 33.60 20.31 -9.00
CA ALA A 432 33.69 21.54 -9.77
C ALA A 432 35.08 22.08 -9.47
N VAL A 433 35.97 22.00 -10.47
CA VAL A 433 37.35 22.39 -10.26
C VAL A 433 37.21 23.85 -9.91
N VAL A 434 37.31 24.15 -8.62
CA VAL A 434 37.27 25.49 -8.09
C VAL A 434 38.51 26.08 -8.68
N LYS A 435 38.35 26.69 -9.87
CA LYS A 435 39.43 27.41 -10.53
C LYS A 435 39.88 28.39 -9.45
N PRO A 436 41.12 28.27 -8.96
CA PRO A 436 41.59 29.19 -7.94
C PRO A 436 41.35 30.57 -8.50
N VAL A 437 40.52 31.36 -7.81
CA VAL A 437 40.27 32.74 -8.17
C VAL A 437 41.63 33.42 -8.13
N ARG A 438 42.23 33.63 -9.31
CA ARG A 438 43.45 34.40 -9.50
C ARG A 438 43.12 35.82 -9.07
N GLY A 439 43.37 36.13 -7.79
CA GLY A 439 43.04 37.41 -7.19
C GLY A 439 42.79 37.39 -5.67
N GLY A 440 42.77 36.22 -5.02
CA GLY A 440 42.62 36.12 -3.57
C GLY A 440 43.86 36.60 -2.81
N VAL A 441 43.72 37.73 -2.11
CA VAL A 441 44.60 38.15 -1.02
C VAL A 441 44.78 36.98 -0.06
N LYS A 442 46.02 36.58 0.23
CA LYS A 442 46.33 35.64 1.30
C LYS A 442 45.89 36.26 2.63
N THR A 443 44.69 35.94 3.10
CA THR A 443 44.38 36.04 4.53
C THR A 443 44.97 34.80 5.18
N GLU A 444 46.21 34.94 5.64
CA GLU A 444 46.84 34.00 6.55
C GLU A 444 46.01 34.04 7.84
N ILE A 445 45.29 32.95 8.12
CA ILE A 445 44.54 32.81 9.37
C ILE A 445 45.58 32.62 10.46
N ASP A 446 45.70 33.61 11.33
CA ASP A 446 46.55 33.56 12.51
C ASP A 446 45.94 32.60 13.55
N TRP A 447 46.35 31.34 13.47
CA TRP A 447 45.97 30.30 14.43
C TRP A 447 46.51 30.54 15.84
N THR A 448 47.50 31.42 16.01
CA THR A 448 47.99 31.80 17.34
C THR A 448 47.02 32.72 18.08
N ALA A 449 46.26 33.57 17.36
CA ALA A 449 45.19 34.38 17.97
C ALA A 449 44.00 33.51 18.43
N VAL A 450 43.62 32.51 17.65
CA VAL A 450 42.50 31.59 17.97
C VAL A 450 42.79 30.77 19.24
N HIS A 451 44.06 30.41 19.46
CA HIS A 451 44.48 29.66 20.65
C HIS A 451 44.64 30.52 21.92
N GLN A 452 44.65 31.85 21.81
CA GLN A 452 44.67 32.74 22.98
C GLN A 452 43.26 33.08 23.51
N GLU A 453 42.22 32.81 22.72
CA GLU A 453 40.83 33.10 23.08
C GLU A 453 40.10 31.86 23.64
N MET A 454 40.64 30.66 23.42
CA MET A 454 40.26 29.41 24.13
C MET A 454 41.12 29.22 25.37
#